data_AF-A0A931Z0S0-F1
#
_entry.id   AF-A0A931Z0S0-F1
#
_cell.length_a   1.000
_cell.length_b   1.000
_cell.length_c   1.000
_cell.angle_alpha   90.00
_cell.angle_beta   90.00
_cell.angle_gamma   90.00
#
_symmetry.space_group_name_H-M   'P 1'
#
loop_
_entity.id
_entity.type
_entity.pdbx_description
1 polymer ?
#
loop_
_entity_poly.entity_id
_entity_poly.type
_entity_poly.pdbx_seq_one_letter_code
_entity_poly.pdbx_strand_id
1 'polypeptide(L)'
;AARFEGGPPAAEADGAPLAWAIATRAVTVVAPGPPGWKRALNGRVAVVFPRFSGLAARITIEAEVQDEAGWVTRAFAPAGIAPETCLVAVEPVTEEIAAAAECAAAADATVLFLFDAHLYPSNRALLEAVQARARALAVVLLRDPWDAALLAPGVLGVTAYGFRACQLAAVIARLCH
;
A
#
# COMPACT_ATOMS: atom_id res chain seq x y z
N ALA A 1 -23.42 40.81 -13.53
CA ALA A 1 -23.30 40.01 -12.30
C ALA A 1 -23.90 38.63 -12.59
N ALA A 2 -23.09 37.64 -12.94
CA ALA A 2 -23.50 36.25 -13.14
C ALA A 2 -22.23 35.37 -13.24
N ARG A 3 -21.48 35.26 -12.13
CA ARG A 3 -20.24 34.44 -12.09
C ARG A 3 -20.38 33.19 -11.21
N PHE A 4 -21.58 32.95 -10.68
CA PHE A 4 -21.86 31.89 -9.70
C PHE A 4 -23.30 31.37 -9.88
N GLU A 5 -23.60 30.77 -11.03
CA GLU A 5 -24.65 29.75 -11.09
C GLU A 5 -23.95 28.39 -10.98
N GLY A 6 -23.25 28.19 -9.86
CA GLY A 6 -22.58 26.93 -9.58
C GLY A 6 -23.61 25.91 -9.13
N GLY A 7 -23.93 24.95 -10.00
CA GLY A 7 -24.64 23.74 -9.60
C GLY A 7 -23.88 22.99 -8.48
N PRO A 8 -24.44 21.90 -7.94
CA PRO A 8 -23.76 21.12 -6.93
C PRO A 8 -22.35 20.73 -7.42
N PRO A 9 -21.32 20.80 -6.55
CA PRO A 9 -19.95 20.51 -6.94
C PRO A 9 -19.87 19.11 -7.55
N ALA A 10 -19.27 19.03 -8.74
CA ALA A 10 -19.05 17.79 -9.46
C ALA A 10 -17.56 17.64 -9.75
N ALA A 11 -17.08 16.39 -9.80
CA ALA A 11 -15.72 16.11 -10.24
C ALA A 11 -15.58 16.48 -11.73
N GLU A 12 -14.46 17.10 -12.09
CA GLU A 12 -14.13 17.34 -13.49
C GLU A 12 -13.87 16.01 -14.21
N ALA A 13 -14.30 15.90 -15.48
CA ALA A 13 -14.16 14.68 -16.27
C ALA A 13 -12.70 14.21 -16.37
N ASP A 14 -11.77 15.17 -16.50
CA ASP A 14 -10.33 14.88 -16.64
C ASP A 14 -9.61 14.73 -15.29
N GLY A 15 -10.31 14.90 -14.17
CA GLY A 15 -9.73 14.88 -12.83
C GLY A 15 -9.11 13.52 -12.47
N ALA A 16 -9.81 12.42 -12.74
CA ALA A 16 -9.32 11.08 -12.43
C ALA A 16 -8.11 10.66 -13.30
N PRO A 17 -8.13 10.83 -14.64
CA PRO A 17 -6.96 10.59 -15.49
C PRO A 17 -5.74 11.43 -15.09
N LEU A 18 -5.94 12.71 -14.75
CA LEU A 18 -4.87 13.59 -14.31
C LEU A 18 -4.28 13.13 -12.98
N ALA A 19 -5.14 12.81 -11.99
CA ALA A 19 -4.72 12.33 -10.69
C ALA A 19 -3.90 11.03 -10.80
N TRP A 20 -4.33 10.09 -11.65
CA TRP A 20 -3.57 8.89 -11.99
C TRP A 20 -2.20 9.24 -12.57
N ALA A 21 -2.15 10.10 -13.60
CA ALA A 21 -0.92 10.45 -14.27
C ALA A 21 0.08 11.19 -13.37
N ILE A 22 -0.40 11.97 -12.39
CA ILE A 22 0.44 12.58 -11.36
C ILE A 22 0.94 11.50 -10.38
N ALA A 23 0.04 10.65 -9.87
CA ALA A 23 0.40 9.59 -8.93
C ALA A 23 1.45 8.64 -9.51
N THR A 24 1.30 8.19 -10.76
CA THR A 24 2.28 7.33 -11.44
C THR A 24 3.65 7.98 -11.54
N ARG A 25 3.73 9.28 -11.85
CA ARG A 25 5.01 10.00 -11.94
C ARG A 25 5.63 10.26 -10.58
N ALA A 26 4.82 10.33 -9.52
CA ALA A 26 5.27 10.53 -8.15
C ALA A 26 5.83 9.25 -7.50
N VAL A 27 5.63 8.07 -8.10
CA VAL A 27 6.13 6.82 -7.51
C VAL A 27 7.66 6.81 -7.50
N THR A 28 8.22 6.75 -6.30
CA THR A 28 9.66 6.74 -6.07
C THR A 28 10.09 5.41 -5.45
N VAL A 29 11.12 4.78 -6.02
CA VAL A 29 11.82 3.67 -5.38
C VAL A 29 12.84 4.26 -4.42
N VAL A 30 12.67 4.01 -3.12
CA VAL A 30 13.52 4.57 -2.05
C VAL A 30 14.55 3.57 -1.54
N ALA A 31 14.33 2.28 -1.75
CA ALA A 31 15.31 1.23 -1.50
C ALA A 31 15.21 0.17 -2.61
N PRO A 32 16.34 -0.26 -3.22
CA PRO A 32 16.30 -1.24 -4.28
C PRO A 32 15.87 -2.62 -3.75
N GLY A 33 14.96 -3.26 -4.49
CA GLY A 33 14.49 -4.60 -4.17
C GLY A 33 15.49 -5.71 -4.49
N PRO A 34 15.18 -6.95 -4.10
CA PRO A 34 16.00 -8.10 -4.47
C PRO A 34 15.87 -8.35 -5.98
N PRO A 35 16.93 -8.84 -6.66
CA PRO A 35 16.93 -9.06 -8.11
C PRO A 35 15.83 -10.02 -8.60
N GLY A 36 15.29 -10.86 -7.69
CA GLY A 36 14.21 -11.81 -7.97
C GLY A 36 12.78 -11.31 -7.72
N TRP A 37 12.56 -10.04 -7.36
CA TRP A 37 11.23 -9.52 -6.97
C TRP A 37 10.12 -9.88 -7.96
N LYS A 38 10.31 -9.56 -9.24
CA LYS A 38 9.29 -9.84 -10.29
C LYS A 38 9.00 -11.33 -10.45
N ARG A 39 10.01 -12.19 -10.26
CA ARG A 39 9.82 -13.64 -10.33
C ARG A 39 9.02 -14.15 -9.14
N ALA A 40 9.22 -13.58 -7.95
CA ALA A 40 8.50 -13.96 -6.75
C ALA A 40 6.99 -13.67 -6.85
N LEU A 41 6.60 -12.61 -7.58
CA LEU A 41 5.20 -12.28 -7.85
C LEU A 41 4.45 -13.33 -8.68
N ASN A 42 5.14 -14.26 -9.35
CA ASN A 42 4.51 -15.39 -10.06
C ASN A 42 4.09 -16.53 -9.11
N GLY A 43 4.46 -16.46 -7.83
CA GLY A 43 4.11 -17.44 -6.81
C GLY A 43 2.90 -17.01 -5.98
N ARG A 44 2.85 -17.45 -4.72
CA ARG A 44 1.85 -16.98 -3.75
C ARG A 44 2.20 -15.57 -3.30
N VAL A 45 1.26 -14.64 -3.46
CA VAL A 45 1.43 -13.24 -3.06
C VAL A 45 0.58 -12.95 -1.84
N ALA A 46 1.20 -12.43 -0.78
CA ALA A 46 0.49 -11.87 0.36
C ALA A 46 0.54 -10.33 0.31
N VAL A 47 -0.55 -9.69 0.70
CA VAL A 47 -0.61 -8.24 0.86
C VAL A 47 -1.04 -7.94 2.29
N VAL A 48 -0.15 -7.33 3.08
CA VAL A 48 -0.46 -6.81 4.41
C VAL A 48 -0.91 -5.37 4.26
N PHE A 49 -2.19 -5.11 4.54
CA PHE A 49 -2.85 -3.85 4.21
C PHE A 49 -3.55 -3.24 5.44
N PRO A 50 -3.44 -1.92 5.67
CA PRO A 50 -4.12 -1.27 6.78
C PRO A 50 -5.63 -1.17 6.53
N ARG A 51 -6.42 -1.41 7.57
CA ARG A 51 -7.88 -1.28 7.60
C ARG A 51 -8.28 0.20 7.66
N PHE A 52 -8.27 0.90 6.52
CA PHE A 52 -8.58 2.33 6.40
C PHE A 52 -10.03 2.70 6.73
N SER A 53 -10.97 1.77 6.60
CA SER A 53 -12.35 1.92 7.07
C SER A 53 -12.42 2.34 8.55
N GLY A 54 -11.45 1.91 9.37
CA GLY A 54 -11.30 2.37 10.77
C GLY A 54 -10.95 3.86 10.92
N LEU A 55 -10.42 4.50 9.87
CA LEU A 55 -10.11 5.92 9.82
C LEU A 55 -11.20 6.77 9.13
N ALA A 56 -12.12 6.16 8.40
CA ALA A 56 -13.10 6.87 7.55
C ALA A 56 -14.02 7.83 8.33
N ALA A 57 -14.21 7.59 9.64
CA ALA A 57 -14.97 8.50 10.52
C ALA A 57 -14.19 9.77 10.92
N ARG A 58 -12.86 9.78 10.74
CA ARG A 58 -11.97 10.86 11.20
C ARG A 58 -11.35 11.65 10.05
N ILE A 59 -11.09 10.98 8.94
CA ILE A 59 -10.47 11.55 7.75
C ILE A 59 -11.15 11.02 6.50
N THR A 60 -10.99 11.76 5.39
CA THR A 60 -11.52 11.34 4.09
C THR A 60 -10.81 10.07 3.61
N ILE A 61 -11.56 8.98 3.50
CA ILE A 61 -11.16 7.73 2.84
C ILE A 61 -12.17 7.47 1.71
N GLU A 62 -11.68 7.31 0.49
CA GLU A 62 -12.54 6.99 -0.66
C GLU A 62 -13.36 5.73 -0.42
N ALA A 63 -14.66 5.78 -0.73
CA ALA A 63 -15.58 4.66 -0.50
C ALA A 63 -15.10 3.35 -1.15
N GLU A 64 -14.45 3.43 -2.30
CA GLU A 64 -13.92 2.25 -3.00
C GLU A 64 -12.77 1.56 -2.24
N VAL A 65 -12.02 2.31 -1.41
CA VAL A 65 -10.89 1.80 -0.62
C VAL A 65 -11.37 1.24 0.73
N GLN A 66 -12.58 1.60 1.18
CA GLN A 66 -13.16 1.06 2.42
C GLN A 66 -13.58 -0.42 2.33
N ASP A 67 -13.65 -0.98 1.11
CA ASP A 67 -13.65 -2.42 0.85
C ASP A 67 -12.19 -2.85 0.59
N GLU A 68 -11.35 -2.90 1.63
CA GLU A 68 -9.89 -3.00 1.45
C GLU A 68 -9.48 -4.29 0.72
N ALA A 69 -10.03 -5.43 1.13
CA ALA A 69 -9.70 -6.72 0.52
C ALA A 69 -10.18 -6.81 -0.94
N GLY A 70 -11.40 -6.34 -1.23
CA GLY A 70 -11.90 -6.27 -2.59
C GLY A 70 -11.12 -5.27 -3.45
N TRP A 71 -10.71 -4.13 -2.87
CA TRP A 71 -9.91 -3.13 -3.55
C TRP A 71 -8.52 -3.66 -3.90
N VAL A 72 -7.82 -4.29 -2.95
CA VAL A 72 -6.51 -4.93 -3.20
C VAL A 72 -6.63 -5.97 -4.31
N THR A 73 -7.64 -6.82 -4.24
CA THR A 73 -7.89 -7.83 -5.30
C THR A 73 -8.04 -7.18 -6.68
N ARG A 74 -8.88 -6.14 -6.79
CA ARG A 74 -9.09 -5.41 -8.06
C ARG A 74 -7.85 -4.68 -8.54
N ALA A 75 -7.03 -4.14 -7.63
CA ALA A 75 -5.83 -3.39 -7.97
C ALA A 75 -4.69 -4.29 -8.51
N PHE A 76 -4.58 -5.53 -8.03
CA PHE A 76 -3.59 -6.50 -8.52
C PHE A 76 -4.06 -7.30 -9.75
N ALA A 77 -5.37 -7.37 -10.00
CA ALA A 77 -5.95 -8.13 -11.12
C ALA A 77 -5.37 -7.79 -12.52
N PRO A 78 -5.06 -6.53 -12.89
CA PRO A 78 -4.43 -6.21 -14.17
C PRO A 78 -3.05 -6.85 -14.39
N ALA A 79 -2.35 -7.19 -13.30
CA ALA A 79 -1.09 -7.92 -13.34
C ALA A 79 -1.27 -9.45 -13.35
N GLY A 80 -2.51 -9.96 -13.32
CA GLY A 80 -2.81 -11.38 -13.23
C GLY A 80 -2.53 -11.98 -11.84
N ILE A 81 -2.42 -11.14 -10.81
CA ILE A 81 -2.09 -11.57 -9.43
C ILE A 81 -3.38 -11.56 -8.60
N ALA A 82 -3.64 -12.67 -7.90
CA ALA A 82 -4.72 -12.80 -6.92
C ALA A 82 -4.10 -12.93 -5.52
N PRO A 83 -3.87 -11.81 -4.81
CA PRO A 83 -3.17 -11.84 -3.53
C PRO A 83 -4.06 -12.32 -2.38
N GLU A 84 -3.45 -13.00 -1.40
CA GLU A 84 -4.06 -13.18 -0.08
C GLU A 84 -3.90 -11.88 0.72
N THR A 85 -5.02 -11.23 1.06
CA THR A 85 -5.00 -9.95 1.78
C THR A 85 -5.11 -10.18 3.29
N CYS A 86 -4.10 -9.75 4.03
CA CYS A 86 -4.07 -9.72 5.49
C CYS A 86 -4.36 -8.29 5.96
N LEU A 87 -5.52 -8.06 6.57
CA LEU A 87 -5.91 -6.73 7.08
C LEU A 87 -5.44 -6.54 8.51
N VAL A 88 -4.76 -5.43 8.76
CA VAL A 88 -4.29 -5.01 10.09
C VAL A 88 -4.89 -3.65 10.45
N ALA A 89 -5.08 -3.34 11.75
CA ALA A 89 -5.42 -1.98 12.14
C ALA A 89 -4.28 -1.01 11.80
N VAL A 90 -4.59 0.29 11.70
CA VAL A 90 -3.58 1.34 11.48
C VAL A 90 -2.57 1.41 12.62
N GLU A 91 -3.00 1.07 13.83
CA GLU A 91 -2.12 0.77 14.96
C GLU A 91 -2.35 -0.69 15.34
N PRO A 92 -1.60 -1.63 14.73
CA PRO A 92 -1.89 -3.05 14.86
C PRO A 92 -1.55 -3.57 16.25
N VAL A 93 -2.37 -4.49 16.75
CA VAL A 93 -2.11 -5.21 18.01
C VAL A 93 -1.20 -6.42 17.77
N THR A 94 -0.65 -7.00 18.84
CA THR A 94 0.29 -8.12 18.79
C THR A 94 -0.23 -9.30 17.96
N GLU A 95 -1.52 -9.61 18.08
CA GLU A 95 -2.17 -10.71 17.37
C GLU A 95 -2.24 -10.43 15.85
N GLU A 96 -2.55 -9.20 15.46
CA GLU A 96 -2.57 -8.78 14.05
C GLU A 96 -1.15 -8.80 13.45
N ILE A 97 -0.14 -8.37 14.23
CA ILE A 97 1.27 -8.42 13.83
C ILE A 97 1.73 -9.87 13.60
N ALA A 98 1.41 -10.77 14.52
CA ALA A 98 1.75 -12.18 14.39
C ALA A 98 1.08 -12.82 13.17
N ALA A 99 -0.21 -12.53 12.94
CA ALA A 99 -0.93 -13.01 11.76
C ALA A 99 -0.32 -12.50 10.45
N ALA A 100 0.03 -11.21 10.37
CA ALA A 100 0.68 -10.64 9.19
C ALA A 100 2.05 -11.28 8.91
N ALA A 101 2.82 -11.58 9.96
CA ALA A 101 4.11 -12.26 9.83
C ALA A 101 3.96 -13.71 9.34
N GLU A 102 2.92 -14.42 9.76
CA GLU A 102 2.61 -15.77 9.26
C GLU A 102 2.12 -15.76 7.81
N CYS A 103 1.27 -14.80 7.42
CA CYS A 103 0.90 -14.60 6.02
C CYS A 103 2.14 -14.33 5.14
N ALA A 104 3.06 -13.50 5.62
CA ALA A 104 4.31 -13.21 4.93
C ALA A 104 5.23 -14.44 4.80
N ALA A 105 5.29 -15.29 5.83
CA ALA A 105 6.08 -16.53 5.83
C ALA A 105 5.55 -17.57 4.83
N ALA A 106 4.23 -17.61 4.65
CA ALA A 106 3.57 -18.52 3.72
C ALA A 106 3.70 -18.09 2.25
N ALA A 107 3.92 -16.80 1.98
CA ALA A 107 3.99 -16.26 0.62
C ALA A 107 5.39 -16.36 -0.01
N ASP A 108 5.42 -16.36 -1.33
CA ASP A 108 6.65 -16.23 -2.12
C ASP A 108 7.05 -14.76 -2.28
N ALA A 109 6.06 -13.86 -2.38
CA ALA A 109 6.24 -12.41 -2.33
C ALA A 109 5.23 -11.77 -1.37
N THR A 110 5.69 -10.79 -0.59
CA THR A 110 4.84 -10.00 0.31
C THR A 110 4.91 -8.53 -0.06
N VAL A 111 3.76 -7.85 -0.11
CA VAL A 111 3.67 -6.39 -0.17
C VAL A 111 3.09 -5.89 1.15
N LEU A 112 3.86 -5.11 1.89
CA LEU A 112 3.43 -4.47 3.14
C LEU A 112 3.14 -3.00 2.88
N PHE A 113 1.92 -2.54 3.18
CA PHE A 113 1.58 -1.12 3.20
C PHE A 113 1.78 -0.58 4.62
N LEU A 114 2.83 0.20 4.81
CA LEU A 114 3.33 0.62 6.12
C LEU A 114 2.89 2.04 6.48
N PHE A 115 2.42 2.21 7.72
CA PHE A 115 1.90 3.47 8.23
C PHE A 115 2.83 4.07 9.32
N ASP A 116 3.71 5.00 8.93
CA ASP A 116 4.60 5.80 9.79
C ASP A 116 5.28 5.01 10.94
N ALA A 117 6.03 3.97 10.63
CA ALA A 117 6.74 3.16 11.63
C ALA A 117 7.74 3.95 12.50
N HIS A 118 8.30 5.05 11.98
CA HIS A 118 9.15 5.94 12.76
C HIS A 118 8.37 6.73 13.84
N LEU A 119 7.04 6.84 13.73
CA LEU A 119 6.17 7.49 14.71
C LEU A 119 5.40 6.50 15.58
N TYR A 120 4.97 5.36 15.02
CA TYR A 120 4.13 4.38 15.69
C TYR A 120 4.90 3.11 16.01
N PRO A 121 5.17 2.81 17.30
CA PRO A 121 5.89 1.60 17.71
C PRO A 121 5.23 0.30 17.23
N SER A 122 3.90 0.25 17.13
CA SER A 122 3.15 -0.90 16.61
C SER A 122 3.44 -1.17 15.13
N ASN A 123 3.51 -0.12 14.30
CA ASN A 123 3.91 -0.26 12.90
C ASN A 123 5.39 -0.63 12.74
N ARG A 124 6.25 -0.15 13.65
CA ARG A 124 7.64 -0.61 13.70
C ARG A 124 7.73 -2.10 14.01
N ALA A 125 7.01 -2.56 15.02
CA ALA A 125 6.94 -3.98 15.35
C ALA A 125 6.36 -4.83 14.19
N LEU A 126 5.34 -4.31 13.49
CA LEU A 126 4.81 -4.94 12.28
C LEU A 126 5.88 -5.08 11.19
N LEU A 127 6.61 -3.99 10.88
CA LEU A 127 7.68 -3.99 9.89
C LEU A 127 8.76 -5.01 10.26
N GLU A 128 9.23 -4.99 11.50
CA GLU A 128 10.27 -5.91 11.99
C GLU A 128 9.81 -7.37 11.89
N ALA A 129 8.58 -7.68 12.29
CA ALA A 129 8.02 -9.03 12.22
C ALA A 129 7.86 -9.55 10.79
N VAL A 130 7.36 -8.71 9.87
CA VAL A 130 7.20 -9.09 8.46
C VAL A 130 8.56 -9.24 7.76
N GLN A 131 9.51 -8.33 7.98
CA GLN A 131 10.86 -8.42 7.42
C GLN A 131 11.60 -9.69 7.85
N ALA A 132 11.39 -10.14 9.08
CA ALA A 132 12.03 -11.35 9.60
C ALA A 132 11.53 -12.65 8.95
N ARG A 133 10.38 -12.61 8.26
CA ARG A 133 9.66 -13.81 7.80
C ARG A 133 9.43 -13.86 6.29
N ALA A 134 9.34 -12.71 5.63
CA ALA A 134 9.08 -12.62 4.20
C ALA A 134 10.27 -13.15 3.37
N ARG A 135 9.98 -13.94 2.34
CA ARG A 135 10.98 -14.46 1.39
C ARG A 135 11.44 -13.39 0.39
N ALA A 136 10.49 -12.64 -0.14
CA ALA A 136 10.70 -11.44 -0.95
C ALA A 136 9.70 -10.38 -0.48
N LEU A 137 10.19 -9.20 -0.13
CA LEU A 137 9.37 -8.15 0.47
C LEU A 137 9.48 -6.84 -0.30
N ALA A 138 8.32 -6.26 -0.58
CA ALA A 138 8.19 -4.85 -0.88
C ALA A 138 7.42 -4.14 0.24
N VAL A 139 7.90 -2.96 0.61
CA VAL A 139 7.26 -2.09 1.59
C VAL A 139 6.85 -0.80 0.90
N VAL A 140 5.55 -0.53 0.94
CA VAL A 140 4.94 0.71 0.47
C VAL A 140 4.87 1.67 1.65
N LEU A 141 5.66 2.75 1.59
CA LEU A 141 5.64 3.81 2.60
C LEU A 141 4.50 4.78 2.29
N LEU A 142 3.46 4.76 3.12
CA LEU A 142 2.17 5.36 2.79
C LEU A 142 2.12 6.89 2.89
N ARG A 143 2.99 7.52 3.68
CA ARG A 143 2.91 8.98 3.91
C ARG A 143 4.20 9.67 3.53
N ASP A 144 5.23 9.48 4.32
CA ASP A 144 6.55 10.05 4.09
C ASP A 144 7.60 8.95 3.90
N PRO A 145 8.79 9.28 3.37
CA PRO A 145 9.81 8.29 3.10
C PRO A 145 10.73 8.01 4.29
N TRP A 146 10.50 8.56 5.49
CA TRP A 146 11.45 8.45 6.61
C TRP A 146 11.64 7.00 7.07
N ASP A 147 10.58 6.21 6.97
CA ASP A 147 10.60 4.77 7.25
C ASP A 147 11.56 3.99 6.33
N ALA A 148 12.04 4.57 5.22
CA ALA A 148 13.04 3.94 4.36
C ALA A 148 14.32 3.58 5.14
N ALA A 149 14.66 4.36 6.18
CA ALA A 149 15.82 4.11 7.04
C ALA A 149 15.67 2.85 7.92
N LEU A 150 14.45 2.33 8.07
CA LEU A 150 14.14 1.12 8.85
C LEU A 150 14.14 -0.15 8.00
N LEU A 151 14.26 -0.02 6.68
CA LEU A 151 14.21 -1.15 5.77
C LEU A 151 15.48 -1.98 5.85
N ALA A 152 15.32 -3.30 6.01
CA ALA A 152 16.43 -4.23 5.96
C ALA A 152 17.06 -4.27 4.55
N PRO A 153 18.37 -4.58 4.44
CA PRO A 153 19.01 -4.77 3.14
C PRO A 153 18.26 -5.80 2.28
N GLY A 154 18.00 -5.45 1.02
CA GLY A 154 17.28 -6.32 0.08
C GLY A 154 15.76 -6.25 0.15
N VAL A 155 15.18 -5.36 0.96
CA VAL A 155 13.76 -5.02 0.95
C VAL A 155 13.48 -3.93 -0.08
N LEU A 156 12.52 -4.16 -0.98
CA LEU A 156 12.09 -3.15 -1.96
C LEU A 156 11.29 -2.05 -1.26
N GLY A 157 11.82 -0.84 -1.21
CA GLY A 157 11.10 0.32 -0.66
C GLY A 157 10.49 1.17 -1.76
N VAL A 158 9.19 1.48 -1.68
CA VAL A 158 8.49 2.32 -2.65
C VAL A 158 7.51 3.28 -1.97
N THR A 159 7.27 4.44 -2.55
CA THR A 159 6.26 5.39 -2.06
C THR A 159 5.63 6.19 -3.19
N ALA A 160 4.40 6.64 -2.98
CA ALA A 160 3.74 7.68 -3.78
C ALA A 160 3.33 8.90 -2.92
N TYR A 161 3.93 9.03 -1.72
CA TYR A 161 3.70 10.12 -0.77
C TYR A 161 2.24 10.30 -0.33
N GLY A 162 1.51 9.19 -0.23
CA GLY A 162 0.13 9.19 0.21
C GLY A 162 -0.58 7.86 -0.03
N PHE A 163 -1.78 7.76 0.53
CA PHE A 163 -2.62 6.56 0.52
C PHE A 163 -3.99 6.81 -0.14
N ARG A 164 -4.08 7.79 -1.05
CA ARG A 164 -5.27 7.98 -1.89
C ARG A 164 -5.38 6.84 -2.91
N ALA A 165 -6.58 6.54 -3.38
CA ALA A 165 -6.83 5.39 -4.26
C ALA A 165 -5.90 5.37 -5.49
N CYS A 166 -5.71 6.53 -6.13
CA CYS A 166 -4.82 6.67 -7.29
C CYS A 166 -3.34 6.46 -6.93
N GLN A 167 -2.89 6.87 -5.74
CA GLN A 167 -1.52 6.69 -5.26
C GLN A 167 -1.23 5.21 -4.96
N LEU A 168 -2.15 4.54 -4.26
CA LEU A 168 -2.04 3.12 -3.94
C LEU A 168 -2.02 2.28 -5.23
N ALA A 169 -2.93 2.57 -6.16
CA ALA A 169 -2.97 1.88 -7.46
C ALA A 169 -1.70 2.13 -8.29
N ALA A 170 -1.16 3.35 -8.28
CA ALA A 170 0.08 3.68 -8.99
C ALA A 170 1.28 2.91 -8.44
N VAL A 171 1.36 2.78 -7.11
CA VAL A 171 2.37 1.94 -6.46
C VAL A 171 2.23 0.48 -6.85
N ILE A 172 1.02 -0.08 -6.81
CA ILE A 172 0.79 -1.48 -7.17
C ILE A 172 1.20 -1.73 -8.63
N ALA A 173 0.81 -0.85 -9.54
CA ALA A 173 1.23 -0.93 -10.94
C ALA A 173 2.76 -0.90 -11.07
N ARG A 174 3.44 -0.03 -10.31
CA ARG A 174 4.90 0.04 -10.31
C ARG A 174 5.58 -1.22 -9.76
N LEU A 175 4.99 -1.86 -8.76
CA LEU A 175 5.53 -3.10 -8.16
C LEU A 175 5.41 -4.29 -9.12
N CYS A 176 4.38 -4.29 -9.97
CA CYS A 176 4.08 -5.39 -10.88
C CYS A 176 4.77 -5.27 -12.26
N HIS A 177 5.24 -4.08 -12.64
CA HIS A 177 5.81 -3.79 -13.98
C HIS A 177 7.27 -3.33 -13.95
#